data_AF-A0A7V5LZF5-F1
#
_entry.id   AF-A0A7V5LZF5-F1
#
_cell.length_a   1.000
_cell.length_b   1.000
_cell.length_c   1.000
_cell.angle_alpha   90.00
_cell.angle_beta   90.00
_cell.angle_gamma   90.00
#
_symmetry.space_group_name_H-M   'P 1'
#
loop_
_entity.id
_entity.type
_entity.pdbx_description
1 polymer ?
#
loop_
_entity_poly.entity_id
_entity_poly.type
_entity_poly.pdbx_seq_one_letter_code
_entity_poly.pdbx_strand_id
1 'polypeptide(L)' 'MIEDKDLLIRVAWLYYEEGLTQDEIARIFSLSRSKVVRILKRAREEGIVIFQIIGNGTNRLSLER' A
#
# COMPACT_ATOMS: atom_id res chain seq x y z
N MET A 1 -1.61 19.88 9.03
CA MET A 1 -2.51 18.74 8.70
C MET A 1 -1.79 17.47 9.09
N ILE A 2 -1.94 17.02 10.35
CA ILE A 2 -1.34 15.78 10.86
C ILE A 2 -2.26 14.58 10.58
N GLU A 3 -3.57 14.83 10.49
CA GLU A 3 -4.65 13.85 10.25
C GLU A 3 -4.48 13.03 8.95
N ASP A 4 -3.89 13.61 7.90
CA ASP A 4 -3.73 12.94 6.61
C ASP A 4 -2.66 11.83 6.63
N LYS A 5 -1.58 12.02 7.41
CA LYS A 5 -0.43 11.09 7.40
C LYS A 5 -0.72 9.84 8.23
N ASP A 6 -1.41 9.99 9.36
CA ASP A 6 -1.80 8.86 10.21
C ASP A 6 -2.76 7.91 9.47
N LEU A 7 -3.70 8.47 8.69
CA LEU A 7 -4.60 7.66 7.88
C LEU A 7 -3.85 6.88 6.79
N LEU A 8 -2.86 7.51 6.13
CA LEU A 8 -2.01 6.84 5.14
C LEU A 8 -1.25 5.66 5.76
N ILE A 9 -0.64 5.86 6.93
CA ILE A 9 0.12 4.83 7.64
C ILE A 9 -0.81 3.68 8.05
N ARG A 10 -1.95 3.97 8.68
CA ARG A 10 -2.87 2.92 9.17
C ARG A 10 -3.49 2.11 8.03
N VAL A 11 -3.89 2.76 6.95
CA VAL A 11 -4.43 2.06 5.76
C VAL A 11 -3.35 1.19 5.11
N ALA A 12 -2.10 1.69 5.01
CA ALA A 12 -0.98 0.91 4.50
C ALA A 12 -0.66 -0.29 5.38
N TRP A 13 -0.60 -0.13 6.70
CA TRP A 13 -0.34 -1.21 7.66
C TRP A 13 -1.38 -2.32 7.52
N LEU A 14 -2.66 -1.97 7.58
CA LEU A 14 -3.74 -2.96 7.49
C LEU A 14 -3.73 -3.73 6.16
N TYR A 15 -3.32 -3.08 5.07
CA TYR A 15 -3.28 -3.73 3.75
C TYR A 15 -2.04 -4.60 3.55
N TYR A 16 -0.85 -4.06 3.81
CA TYR A 16 0.42 -4.73 3.47
C TYR A 16 0.93 -5.65 4.59
N GLU A 17 0.70 -5.30 5.86
CA GLU A 17 1.17 -6.09 7.01
C GLU A 17 0.09 -7.07 7.46
N GLU A 18 -1.13 -6.59 7.72
CA GLU A 18 -2.22 -7.43 8.24
C GLU A 18 -2.99 -8.18 7.15
N GLY A 19 -2.73 -7.87 5.87
CA GLY A 19 -3.31 -8.58 4.72
C GLY A 19 -4.82 -8.35 4.49
N LEU A 20 -5.41 -7.30 5.08
CA LEU A 20 -6.82 -6.98 4.85
C LEU A 20 -7.05 -6.54 3.41
N THR A 21 -8.22 -6.88 2.88
CA THR A 21 -8.67 -6.39 1.59
C THR A 21 -9.02 -4.90 1.64
N GLN A 22 -8.96 -4.23 0.48
CA GLN A 22 -9.35 -2.83 0.35
C GLN A 22 -10.80 -2.56 0.76
N ASP A 23 -11.68 -3.56 0.59
CA ASP A 23 -13.09 -3.48 0.97
C ASP A 23 -13.30 -3.62 2.49
N GLU A 24 -12.51 -4.45 3.17
CA GLU A 24 -12.50 -4.52 4.63
C GLU A 24 -12.00 -3.21 5.25
N ILE A 25 -10.91 -2.67 4.71
CA ILE A 25 -10.36 -1.38 5.13
C ILE A 25 -11.36 -0.25 4.88
N ALA A 26 -12.04 -0.26 3.73
CA ALA A 26 -13.09 0.71 3.40
C ALA A 26 -14.20 0.72 4.46
N ARG A 27 -14.64 -0.47 4.92
CA ARG A 27 -15.63 -0.59 6.01
C ARG A 27 -15.10 -0.06 7.34
N ILE A 28 -13.86 -0.39 7.72
CA ILE A 28 -13.24 0.06 8.98
C ILE A 28 -13.20 1.59 9.10
N PHE A 29 -12.84 2.27 8.02
CA PHE A 29 -12.71 3.74 8.02
C PHE A 29 -13.94 4.48 7.50
N SER A 30 -15.04 3.77 7.19
CA SER A 30 -16.23 4.35 6.54
C SER A 30 -15.89 5.15 5.25
N LEU A 31 -14.98 4.59 4.44
CA LEU A 31 -14.52 5.17 3.18
C LEU A 31 -15.05 4.35 1.99
N SER A 32 -15.01 4.92 0.80
CA SER A 32 -15.16 4.12 -0.41
C SER A 32 -13.91 3.29 -0.70
N ARG A 33 -14.07 2.12 -1.30
CA ARG A 33 -12.96 1.30 -1.82
C ARG A 33 -12.01 2.12 -2.72
N SER A 34 -12.58 2.99 -3.57
CA SER A 34 -11.80 3.88 -4.43
C SER A 34 -10.97 4.92 -3.66
N LYS A 35 -11.45 5.40 -2.51
CA LYS A 35 -10.65 6.27 -1.62
C LYS A 35 -9.52 5.48 -0.98
N VAL A 36 -9.75 4.24 -0.53
CA VAL A 36 -8.69 3.35 0.00
C VAL A 36 -7.59 3.11 -1.04
N VAL A 37 -7.95 2.82 -2.29
CA VAL A 37 -6.99 2.69 -3.40
C VAL A 37 -6.13 3.95 -3.56
N ARG A 38 -6.74 5.14 -3.54
CA ARG A 38 -6.01 6.41 -3.63
C ARG A 38 -5.08 6.63 -2.44
N ILE A 39 -5.50 6.26 -1.23
CA ILE A 39 -4.68 6.35 -0.02
C ILE A 39 -3.46 5.43 -0.14
N LEU A 40 -3.66 4.17 -0.53
CA LEU A 40 -2.54 3.22 -0.74
C LEU A 40 -1.58 3.70 -1.83
N LYS A 41 -2.10 4.31 -2.90
CA LYS A 41 -1.27 4.93 -3.95
C LYS A 41 -0.43 6.07 -3.39
N ARG A 42 -1.05 7.00 -2.66
CA ARG A 42 -0.38 8.15 -2.05
C ARG A 42 0.67 7.70 -1.01
N ALA A 43 0.40 6.66 -0.23
CA ALA A 43 1.36 6.11 0.72
C ALA A 43 2.65 5.59 0.04
N ARG A 44 2.54 5.04 -1.17
CA ARG A 44 3.71 4.66 -1.99
C ARG A 44 4.43 5.89 -2.56
N GLU A 45 3.68 6.85 -3.09
CA GLU A 45 4.24 8.07 -3.70
C GLU A 45 4.96 8.96 -2.67
N GLU A 46 4.47 9.00 -1.43
CA GLU A 46 5.11 9.76 -0.33
C GLU A 46 6.24 8.99 0.37
N GLY A 47 6.56 7.76 -0.07
CA GLY A 47 7.61 6.93 0.53
C GLY A 47 7.27 6.40 1.93
N ILE A 48 6.00 6.42 2.33
CA ILE A 48 5.51 5.77 3.56
C ILE A 48 5.60 4.25 3.41
N VAL A 49 5.39 3.73 2.20
CA VAL A 49 5.55 2.32 1.85
C VAL A 49 6.69 2.15 0.86
N ILE A 50 7.67 1.34 1.23
CA ILE A 50 8.82 0.98 0.40
C ILE A 50 8.82 -0.54 0.26
N PHE A 51 8.90 -1.02 -0.98
CA PHE A 51 9.03 -2.45 -1.25
C PHE A 51 10.49 -2.78 -1.52
N GLN A 52 10.98 -3.83 -0.88
CA GLN A 52 12.28 -4.41 -1.19
C GLN A 52 12.07 -5.83 -1.71
N ILE A 53 12.55 -6.10 -2.92
CA ILE A 53 12.55 -7.43 -3.52
C ILE A 53 14.00 -7.91 -3.54
N ILE A 54 14.31 -8.96 -2.77
CA ILE A 54 15.65 -9.55 -2.71
C ILE A 54 15.67 -10.78 -3.62
N GLY A 55 16.40 -10.68 -4.72
CA GLY A 55 16.63 -11.79 -5.65
C GLY A 55 18.02 -12.39 -5.45
N ASN A 56 18.09 -13.67 -5.12
CA ASN A 56 19.37 -14.39 -5.01
C ASN A 56 19.88 -14.76 -6.42
N GLY A 57 20.42 -13.78 -7.13
CA GLY A 57 21.27 -13.99 -8.32
C GLY A 57 20.61 -14.57 -9.57
N THR A 58 19.28 -14.71 -9.65
CA THR A 58 18.64 -15.07 -10.92
C THR A 58 18.51 -13.82 -11.77
N ASN A 59 19.48 -13.60 -12.65
CA ASN A 59 19.41 -12.64 -13.75
C ASN A 59 18.23 -13.03 -14.66
N ARG A 60 17.03 -12.59 -14.28
CA ARG A 60 15.76 -12.84 -15.02
C ARG A 60 15.27 -11.60 -15.74
N LEU A 61 16.12 -10.58 -15.88
CA LEU A 61 15.91 -9.47 -16.82
C LEU A 61 16.00 -9.92 -18.30
N SER A 62 16.26 -11.20 -18.56
CA SER A 62 16.26 -11.80 -19.89
C SER A 62 14.88 -12.21 -20.41
N LEU A 63 13.77 -11.89 -19.72
CA LEU A 63 12.43 -12.32 -20.13
C LEU A 63 11.36 -11.21 -20.15
N GLU A 64 11.74 -9.95 -20.33
CA GLU A 64 10.75 -8.91 -20.67
C GLU A 64 11.07 -8.34 -22.05
N ARG A 65 10.21 -8.65 -23.03
CA ARG A 65 10.04 -7.85 -24.25
C ARG A 65 9.24 -6.60 -23.93
#